data_AF-A0A7C1MBZ5-F1
#
_entry.id   AF-A0A7C1MBZ5-F1
#
_cell.length_a   1.000
_cell.length_b   1.000
_cell.length_c   1.000
_cell.angle_alpha   90.00
_cell.angle_beta   90.00
_cell.angle_gamma   90.00
#
_symmetry.space_group_name_H-M   'P 1'
#
loop_
_entity.id
_entity.type
_entity.pdbx_description
1 polymer ?
#
loop_
_entity_poly.entity_id
_entity_poly.type
_entity_poly.pdbx_seq_one_letter_code
_entity_poly.pdbx_strand_id
1 'polypeptide(L)'
;MLEKLGEVLRKATNKIANAIFLDKNLVDSIVRDLQRALIEADVNIHLIKQLSDKIKKAALDERIKGIEKKEHIIKLLHDELVKILGEYKQLKLKKGQNRIMLFGLYGCGKCVHGKSNIQLSDGNIIRAENLYEGYGGRFNEENIEDGKIIDISNENLFVPSFNPQTLKIENKKATHLWKLKKEELIEIKLNNGNDYSIKVTPEHPFFVLRNGQVTQIRADEITEDDFISVPNEIEVKGKSINLFDKIKNLDLYVYLTPKEAKECILKKYNRLKEAHEDLKFKKNYIQFTQDIKKGKIPIELLEKRELNFLRIKGYNDKTVISLPLFLISEFAEFIGYVIGDGYINKGYIEITTENPEIIKRIIELSKILFNLIPTITKDKRTKNLYQIRLNSRTLVEIFKIFNLTPGRKGKKLQVPKQIICSNNEAVRSFI
;
A
#
# COMPACT_ATOMS: atom_id res chain seq x y z
N MET A 1 31.92 -3.84 -2.42
CA MET A 1 33.18 -3.10 -2.72
C MET A 1 34.17 -3.14 -1.55
N LEU A 2 33.79 -2.69 -0.34
CA LEU A 2 34.68 -2.70 0.83
C LEU A 2 35.11 -4.10 1.30
N GLU A 3 34.20 -5.09 1.24
CA GLU A 3 34.55 -6.49 1.58
C GLU A 3 35.61 -7.06 0.63
N LYS A 4 35.48 -6.80 -0.68
CA LYS A 4 36.45 -7.23 -1.70
C LYS A 4 37.84 -6.62 -1.45
N LEU A 5 37.90 -5.33 -1.10
CA LEU A 5 39.15 -4.66 -0.73
C LEU A 5 39.77 -5.29 0.53
N GLY A 6 38.96 -5.53 1.55
CA GLY A 6 39.39 -6.20 2.78
C GLY A 6 39.96 -7.60 2.53
N GLU A 7 39.33 -8.38 1.65
CA GLU A 7 39.85 -9.69 1.25
C GLU A 7 41.19 -9.61 0.52
N VAL A 8 41.36 -8.65 -0.40
CA VAL A 8 42.63 -8.49 -1.12
C VAL A 8 43.75 -8.06 -0.18
N LEU A 9 43.49 -7.11 0.73
CA LEU A 9 44.45 -6.69 1.75
C LEU A 9 44.85 -7.87 2.65
N ARG A 10 43.89 -8.67 3.10
CA ARG A 10 44.15 -9.87 3.92
C ARG A 10 44.94 -10.93 3.15
N LYS A 11 44.63 -11.14 1.87
CA LYS A 11 45.40 -12.06 1.00
C LYS A 11 46.83 -11.56 0.80
N ALA A 12 47.02 -10.25 0.60
CA ALA A 12 48.33 -9.65 0.46
C ALA A 12 49.17 -9.80 1.72
N THR A 13 48.62 -9.49 2.91
CA THR A 13 49.33 -9.66 4.18
C THR A 13 49.66 -11.12 4.47
N ASN A 14 48.74 -12.05 4.20
CA ASN A 14 48.98 -13.48 4.35
C ASN A 14 50.06 -14.00 3.39
N LYS A 15 50.09 -13.55 2.14
CA LYS A 15 51.16 -13.88 1.18
C LYS A 15 52.53 -13.43 1.69
N ILE A 16 52.62 -12.23 2.28
CA ILE A 16 53.88 -11.72 2.86
C ILE A 16 54.29 -12.51 4.10
N ALA A 17 53.35 -12.80 5.00
CA ALA A 17 53.62 -13.51 6.24
C ALA A 17 54.10 -14.96 6.01
N ASN A 18 53.48 -15.67 5.07
CA ASN A 18 53.74 -17.09 4.81
C ASN A 18 54.87 -17.36 3.80
N ALA A 19 55.38 -16.35 3.10
CA ALA A 19 56.47 -16.52 2.14
C ALA A 19 57.74 -17.01 2.84
N ILE A 20 58.42 -18.05 2.33
CA ILE A 20 59.69 -18.53 2.91
C ILE A 20 60.80 -17.48 2.69
N PHE A 21 60.89 -16.95 1.46
CA PHE A 21 61.73 -15.82 1.08
C PHE A 21 60.91 -14.77 0.30
N LEU A 22 61.18 -13.50 0.54
CA LEU A 22 60.61 -12.39 -0.21
C LEU A 22 61.48 -12.13 -1.44
N ASP A 23 61.15 -12.76 -2.56
CA ASP A 23 61.79 -12.50 -3.84
C ASP A 23 61.15 -11.30 -4.55
N LYS A 24 61.86 -10.74 -5.55
CA LYS A 24 61.39 -9.57 -6.30
C LYS A 24 60.08 -9.84 -7.03
N ASN A 25 59.89 -11.06 -7.54
CA ASN A 25 58.71 -11.44 -8.31
C ASN A 25 57.46 -11.50 -7.43
N LEU A 26 57.54 -12.07 -6.22
CA LEU A 26 56.42 -12.12 -5.28
C LEU A 26 56.01 -10.70 -4.86
N VAL A 27 56.96 -9.84 -4.54
CA VAL A 27 56.70 -8.44 -4.14
C VAL A 27 55.99 -7.69 -5.27
N ASP A 28 56.47 -7.80 -6.51
CA ASP A 28 55.83 -7.15 -7.66
C ASP A 28 54.41 -7.67 -7.90
N SER A 29 54.16 -8.97 -7.69
CA SER A 29 52.80 -9.54 -7.80
C SER A 29 51.85 -8.97 -6.75
N ILE A 30 52.30 -8.85 -5.49
CA ILE A 30 51.49 -8.34 -4.38
C ILE A 30 51.20 -6.86 -4.58
N VAL A 31 52.19 -6.07 -5.01
CA VAL A 31 51.98 -4.65 -5.32
C VAL A 31 50.97 -4.47 -6.46
N ARG A 32 51.01 -5.32 -7.50
CA ARG A 32 50.00 -5.26 -8.58
C ARG A 32 48.59 -5.60 -8.10
N ASP A 33 48.44 -6.61 -7.25
CA ASP A 33 47.15 -6.98 -6.66
C ASP A 33 46.59 -5.83 -5.80
N LEU A 34 47.44 -5.21 -4.98
CA LEU A 34 47.10 -4.04 -4.15
C LEU A 34 46.72 -2.82 -5.01
N GLN A 35 47.48 -2.54 -6.06
CA GLN A 35 47.18 -1.44 -6.97
C GLN A 35 45.80 -1.60 -7.62
N ARG A 36 45.49 -2.78 -8.15
CA ARG A 36 44.17 -3.05 -8.75
C ARG A 36 43.04 -2.85 -7.75
N ALA A 37 43.17 -3.41 -6.55
CA ALA A 37 42.13 -3.30 -5.53
C ALA A 37 41.92 -1.85 -5.04
N LEU A 38 43.00 -1.08 -4.87
CA LEU A 38 42.90 0.33 -4.47
C LEU A 38 42.34 1.22 -5.58
N ILE A 39 42.65 0.93 -6.85
CA ILE A 39 42.04 1.63 -8.01
C ILE A 39 40.55 1.29 -8.12
N GLU A 40 40.18 0.02 -8.00
CA GLU A 40 38.76 -0.40 -7.99
C GLU A 40 37.99 0.24 -6.82
N ALA A 41 38.67 0.55 -5.72
CA ALA A 41 38.12 1.25 -4.56
C ALA A 41 38.18 2.79 -4.67
N ASP A 42 38.50 3.33 -5.85
CA ASP A 42 38.52 4.76 -6.16
C ASP A 42 39.52 5.58 -5.31
N VAL A 43 40.63 4.96 -4.90
CA VAL A 43 41.71 5.64 -4.18
C VAL A 43 42.58 6.42 -5.17
N ASN A 44 43.03 7.62 -4.77
CA ASN A 44 43.85 8.49 -5.62
C ASN A 44 45.13 7.79 -6.12
N ILE A 45 45.33 7.77 -7.44
CA ILE A 45 46.43 7.09 -8.14
C ILE A 45 47.81 7.54 -7.64
N HIS A 46 47.96 8.81 -7.24
CA HIS A 46 49.22 9.33 -6.71
C HIS A 46 49.59 8.68 -5.37
N LEU A 47 48.61 8.50 -4.47
CA LEU A 47 48.82 7.84 -3.18
C LEU A 47 49.14 6.36 -3.38
N ILE A 48 48.46 5.70 -4.32
CA ILE A 48 48.72 4.30 -4.69
C ILE A 48 50.15 4.13 -5.19
N LYS A 49 50.61 5.04 -6.05
CA LYS A 49 51.98 5.02 -6.57
C LYS A 49 53.00 5.19 -5.45
N GLN A 50 52.81 6.17 -4.57
CA GLN A 50 53.71 6.40 -3.42
C GLN A 50 53.78 5.18 -2.49
N LEU A 51 52.64 4.56 -2.17
CA LEU A 51 52.58 3.33 -1.37
C LEU A 51 53.36 2.20 -2.04
N SER A 52 53.12 1.99 -3.33
CA SER A 52 53.76 0.94 -4.12
C SER A 52 55.28 1.10 -4.14
N ASP A 53 55.77 2.32 -4.38
CA ASP A 53 57.21 2.61 -4.45
C ASP A 53 57.89 2.40 -3.10
N LYS A 54 57.23 2.77 -1.99
CA LYS A 54 57.73 2.53 -0.63
C LYS A 54 57.83 1.04 -0.30
N ILE A 55 56.80 0.25 -0.63
CA ILE A 55 56.80 -1.20 -0.40
C ILE A 55 57.95 -1.86 -1.19
N LYS A 56 58.12 -1.51 -2.47
CA LYS A 56 59.21 -2.05 -3.30
C LYS A 56 60.59 -1.67 -2.74
N LYS A 57 60.75 -0.42 -2.30
CA LYS A 57 62.02 0.04 -1.71
C LYS A 57 62.36 -0.71 -0.42
N ALA A 58 61.38 -0.89 0.46
CA ALA A 58 61.56 -1.67 1.70
C ALA A 58 61.87 -3.15 1.42
N ALA A 59 61.25 -3.72 0.39
CA ALA A 59 61.50 -5.10 -0.03
C ALA A 59 62.88 -5.30 -0.68
N LEU A 60 63.50 -4.26 -1.24
CA LEU A 60 64.83 -4.32 -1.85
C LEU A 60 65.96 -3.92 -0.90
N ASP A 61 65.67 -3.46 0.33
CA ASP A 61 66.73 -3.15 1.30
C ASP A 61 67.39 -4.46 1.79
N GLU A 62 68.68 -4.61 1.49
CA GLU A 62 69.51 -5.78 1.86
C GLU A 62 69.97 -5.74 3.32
N ARG A 63 69.80 -4.60 4.01
CA ARG A 63 70.22 -4.41 5.41
C ARG A 63 69.32 -5.12 6.42
N ILE A 64 68.07 -5.40 6.06
CA ILE A 64 67.07 -6.07 6.91
C ILE A 64 66.94 -7.53 6.46
N LYS A 65 67.14 -8.49 7.36
CA LYS A 65 67.19 -9.93 7.01
C LYS A 65 66.00 -10.72 7.56
N GLY A 66 65.58 -11.74 6.81
CA GLY A 66 64.67 -12.79 7.30
C GLY A 66 63.30 -12.30 7.76
N ILE A 67 62.92 -12.66 8.99
CA ILE A 67 61.59 -12.43 9.58
C ILE A 67 61.34 -10.93 9.81
N GLU A 68 62.35 -10.18 10.25
CA GLU A 68 62.24 -8.72 10.48
C GLU A 68 61.81 -7.96 9.22
N LYS A 69 62.23 -8.44 8.05
CA LYS A 69 61.86 -7.84 6.76
C LYS A 69 60.37 -7.99 6.44
N LYS A 70 59.76 -9.12 6.80
CA LYS A 70 58.33 -9.39 6.58
C LYS A 70 57.49 -8.50 7.49
N GLU A 71 57.84 -8.45 8.76
CA GLU A 71 57.15 -7.60 9.74
C GLU A 71 57.26 -6.12 9.38
N HIS A 72 58.44 -5.69 8.91
CA HIS A 72 58.65 -4.32 8.46
C HIS A 72 57.74 -3.94 7.28
N ILE A 73 57.59 -4.82 6.29
CA ILE A 73 56.70 -4.55 5.14
C ILE A 73 55.22 -4.55 5.55
N ILE A 74 54.80 -5.48 6.41
CA ILE A 74 53.41 -5.50 6.91
C ILE A 74 53.10 -4.23 7.70
N LYS A 75 54.03 -3.80 8.56
CA LYS A 75 53.91 -2.55 9.31
C LYS A 75 53.87 -1.33 8.39
N LEU A 76 54.76 -1.28 7.40
CA LEU A 76 54.78 -0.20 6.40
C LEU A 76 53.46 -0.09 5.64
N LEU A 77 52.91 -1.23 5.19
CA LEU A 77 51.62 -1.29 4.50
C LEU A 77 50.50 -0.76 5.42
N HIS A 78 50.45 -1.21 6.67
CA HIS A 78 49.48 -0.74 7.64
C HIS A 78 49.59 0.78 7.87
N ASP A 79 50.79 1.28 8.15
CA ASP A 79 51.02 2.68 8.51
C ASP A 79 50.68 3.63 7.35
N GLU A 80 51.00 3.26 6.11
CA GLU A 80 50.62 4.06 4.95
C GLU A 80 49.12 4.01 4.66
N LEU A 81 48.44 2.87 4.90
CA LEU A 81 46.98 2.79 4.79
C LEU A 81 46.29 3.69 5.83
N VAL A 82 46.78 3.70 7.08
CA VAL A 82 46.31 4.61 8.13
C VAL A 82 46.55 6.06 7.72
N LYS A 83 47.71 6.38 7.14
CA LYS A 83 48.02 7.71 6.65
C LYS A 83 47.10 8.17 5.52
N ILE A 84 46.71 7.27 4.62
CA ILE A 84 45.73 7.55 3.56
C ILE A 84 44.34 7.84 4.14
N LEU A 85 43.93 7.14 5.19
CA LEU A 85 42.67 7.39 5.91
C LEU A 85 42.68 8.73 6.66
N GLY A 86 43.86 9.17 7.10
CA GLY A 86 44.06 10.44 7.79
C GLY A 86 43.76 10.37 9.29
N GLU A 87 43.91 11.50 9.96
CA GLU A 87 43.69 11.61 11.41
C GLU A 87 42.26 12.04 11.72
N TYR A 88 41.77 11.63 12.90
CA TYR A 88 40.51 12.12 13.43
C TYR A 88 40.55 13.65 13.58
N LYS A 89 39.62 14.34 12.91
CA LYS A 89 39.48 15.80 13.00
C LYS A 89 38.10 16.15 13.54
N GLN A 90 38.06 16.78 14.70
CA GLN A 90 36.81 17.28 15.26
C GLN A 90 36.20 18.35 14.34
N LEU A 91 34.95 18.14 13.93
CA LEU A 91 34.24 19.05 13.06
C LEU A 91 33.93 20.36 13.81
N LYS A 92 34.64 21.45 13.50
CA LYS A 92 34.40 22.77 14.10
C LYS A 92 33.35 23.53 13.30
N LEU A 93 32.11 23.52 13.78
CA LEU A 93 31.03 24.35 13.23
C LEU A 93 31.28 25.83 13.59
N LYS A 94 31.10 26.74 12.63
CA LYS A 94 31.22 28.18 12.87
C LYS A 94 29.99 28.67 13.67
N LYS A 95 30.16 29.68 14.54
CA LYS A 95 29.01 30.41 15.10
C LYS A 95 28.32 31.16 13.95
N GLY A 96 27.04 30.86 13.71
CA GLY A 96 26.27 31.38 12.57
C GLY A 96 25.71 30.25 11.69
N GLN A 97 25.39 30.56 10.43
CA GLN A 97 24.81 29.59 9.51
C GLN A 97 25.89 28.67 8.91
N ASN A 98 25.86 27.40 9.28
CA ASN A 98 26.68 26.37 8.65
C ASN A 98 25.88 25.75 7.50
N ARG A 99 26.40 25.80 6.27
CA ARG A 99 25.83 25.05 5.14
C ARG A 99 26.44 23.67 5.14
N ILE A 100 25.66 22.67 5.52
CA ILE A 100 26.03 21.26 5.49
C ILE A 100 25.38 20.67 4.25
N MET A 101 26.19 20.22 3.30
CA MET A 101 25.73 19.53 2.08
C MET A 101 25.83 18.04 2.33
N LEU A 102 24.68 17.37 2.42
CA LEU A 102 24.58 15.93 2.53
C LEU A 102 24.56 15.36 1.11
N PHE A 103 25.64 14.70 0.69
CA PHE A 103 25.63 13.86 -0.50
C PHE A 103 25.14 12.47 -0.12
N GLY A 104 23.97 12.10 -0.62
CA GLY A 104 23.39 10.77 -0.50
C GLY A 104 22.41 10.52 -1.64
N LEU A 105 22.04 9.26 -1.85
CA LEU A 105 21.06 8.82 -2.86
C LEU A 105 19.61 9.23 -2.51
N TYR A 106 19.39 10.46 -2.05
CA TYR A 106 18.05 11.01 -1.85
C TYR A 106 17.64 11.74 -3.12
N GLY A 107 16.65 11.21 -3.83
CA GLY A 107 16.18 11.75 -5.11
C GLY A 107 16.54 10.92 -6.36
N CYS A 108 17.14 9.74 -6.23
CA CYS A 108 17.65 8.97 -7.38
C CYS A 108 16.61 8.33 -8.32
N GLY A 109 15.36 8.79 -8.35
CA GLY A 109 14.37 8.26 -9.30
C GLY A 109 13.58 7.04 -8.82
N LYS A 110 13.91 6.44 -7.66
CA LYS A 110 13.25 5.26 -7.08
C LYS A 110 11.73 5.44 -7.01
N CYS A 111 11.02 4.91 -8.00
CA CYS A 111 9.59 5.13 -8.16
C CYS A 111 8.88 3.86 -8.59
N VAL A 112 7.58 3.83 -8.32
CA VAL A 112 6.65 2.86 -8.89
C VAL A 112 5.81 3.56 -9.97
N HIS A 113 5.33 2.81 -10.95
CA HIS A 113 4.43 3.34 -11.97
C HIS A 113 3.13 3.87 -11.34
N GLY A 114 2.54 4.96 -11.88
CA GLY A 114 1.35 5.62 -11.31
C GLY A 114 0.12 4.70 -11.17
N LYS A 115 -0.02 3.72 -12.06
CA LYS A 115 -1.09 2.71 -12.01
C LYS A 115 -0.88 1.59 -10.97
N SER A 116 0.27 1.56 -10.30
CA SER A 116 0.55 0.56 -9.24
C SER A 116 -0.41 0.75 -8.08
N ASN A 117 -0.97 -0.35 -7.59
CA ASN A 117 -1.87 -0.36 -6.44
C ASN A 117 -1.06 -0.29 -5.15
N ILE A 118 -1.42 0.65 -4.28
CA ILE A 118 -0.85 0.83 -2.95
C ILE A 118 -1.91 0.42 -1.94
N GLN A 119 -1.55 -0.49 -1.03
CA GLN A 119 -2.37 -0.83 0.13
C GLN A 119 -2.03 0.09 1.30
N LEU A 120 -3.05 0.73 1.85
CA LEU A 120 -2.95 1.57 3.04
C LEU A 120 -3.25 0.73 4.28
N SER A 121 -2.79 1.21 5.45
CA SER A 121 -2.96 0.50 6.73
C SER A 121 -4.41 0.35 7.19
N ASP A 122 -5.33 1.10 6.60
CA ASP A 122 -6.77 0.97 6.84
C ASP A 122 -7.46 -0.06 5.92
N GLY A 123 -6.68 -0.80 5.11
CA GLY A 123 -7.16 -1.79 4.16
C GLY A 123 -7.51 -1.23 2.79
N ASN A 124 -7.44 0.09 2.60
CA ASN A 124 -7.75 0.69 1.31
C ASN A 124 -6.68 0.39 0.28
N ILE A 125 -7.11 -0.02 -0.91
CA ILE A 125 -6.24 -0.16 -2.07
C ILE A 125 -6.54 1.00 -3.02
N ILE A 126 -5.51 1.78 -3.35
CA ILE A 126 -5.60 2.96 -4.21
C ILE A 126 -4.41 2.98 -5.18
N ARG A 127 -4.63 3.46 -6.40
CA ARG A 127 -3.51 3.68 -7.33
C ARG A 127 -2.61 4.80 -6.85
N ALA A 128 -1.31 4.67 -7.08
CA ALA A 128 -0.33 5.70 -6.73
C ALA A 128 -0.67 7.08 -7.32
N GLU A 129 -1.12 7.12 -8.58
CA GLU A 129 -1.55 8.36 -9.27
C GLU A 129 -2.74 9.03 -8.57
N ASN A 130 -3.78 8.26 -8.24
CA ASN A 130 -4.98 8.75 -7.56
C ASN A 130 -4.67 9.21 -6.13
N LEU A 131 -3.75 8.51 -5.45
CA LEU A 131 -3.30 8.89 -4.13
C LEU A 131 -2.61 10.26 -4.20
N TYR A 132 -1.66 10.45 -5.13
CA TYR A 132 -0.97 11.72 -5.31
C TYR A 132 -1.95 12.86 -5.63
N GLU A 133 -2.82 12.68 -6.63
CA GLU A 133 -3.80 13.69 -7.06
C GLU A 133 -4.76 14.10 -5.94
N GLY A 134 -5.15 13.15 -5.07
CA GLY A 134 -6.01 13.41 -3.92
C GLY A 134 -5.42 14.40 -2.92
N TYR A 135 -4.09 14.45 -2.80
CA TYR A 135 -3.38 15.41 -1.95
C TYR A 135 -2.93 16.66 -2.72
N GLY A 136 -2.58 16.54 -4.00
CA GLY A 136 -2.16 17.70 -4.82
C GLY A 136 -3.23 18.78 -4.96
N GLY A 137 -4.51 18.41 -4.90
CA GLY A 137 -5.61 19.40 -4.84
C GLY A 137 -5.80 20.11 -3.49
N ARG A 138 -5.07 19.70 -2.44
CA ARG A 138 -5.26 20.18 -1.05
C ARG A 138 -4.00 20.81 -0.46
N PHE A 139 -2.82 20.41 -0.94
CA PHE A 139 -1.52 20.82 -0.42
C PHE A 139 -0.69 21.46 -1.52
N ASN A 140 0.29 22.28 -1.13
CA ASN A 140 1.21 22.91 -2.08
C ASN A 140 2.13 21.86 -2.72
N GLU A 141 2.21 21.90 -4.05
CA GLU A 141 3.19 21.12 -4.82
C GLU A 141 4.48 21.92 -4.96
N GLU A 142 5.58 21.41 -4.43
CA GLU A 142 6.91 21.98 -4.66
C GLU A 142 7.54 21.36 -5.91
N ASN A 143 8.04 22.20 -6.80
CA ASN A 143 8.76 21.74 -7.99
C ASN A 143 10.22 21.45 -7.63
N ILE A 144 10.68 20.28 -8.07
CA ILE A 144 12.08 19.85 -7.98
C ILE A 144 12.61 19.61 -9.40
N GLU A 145 13.93 19.47 -9.54
CA GLU A 145 14.60 19.30 -10.84
C GLU A 145 13.98 18.18 -11.69
N ASP A 146 13.70 17.02 -11.06
CA ASP A 146 13.20 15.81 -11.73
C ASP A 146 11.70 15.54 -11.52
N GLY A 147 10.93 16.51 -11.02
CA GLY A 147 9.50 16.28 -10.76
C GLY A 147 8.87 17.22 -9.73
N LYS A 148 7.99 16.66 -8.92
CA LYS A 148 7.23 17.38 -7.89
C LYS A 148 7.13 16.59 -6.60
N ILE A 149 7.01 17.30 -5.49
CA ILE A 149 6.84 16.74 -4.15
C ILE A 149 5.69 17.42 -3.42
N ILE A 150 4.97 16.66 -2.60
CA ILE A 150 3.97 17.15 -1.66
C ILE A 150 4.37 16.70 -0.26
N ASP A 151 4.49 17.63 0.67
CA ASP A 151 4.65 17.34 2.10
C ASP A 151 3.27 17.01 2.71
N ILE A 152 3.17 15.81 3.27
CA ILE A 152 2.00 15.29 3.98
C ILE A 152 2.34 14.86 5.41
N SER A 153 3.42 15.38 5.99
CA SER A 153 3.91 15.05 7.34
C SER A 153 2.86 15.28 8.43
N ASN A 154 1.96 16.25 8.24
CA ASN A 154 0.86 16.54 9.15
C ASN A 154 -0.36 15.60 8.97
N GLU A 155 -0.43 14.86 7.86
CA GLU A 155 -1.54 13.96 7.55
C GLU A 155 -1.30 12.56 8.10
N ASN A 156 -2.38 11.87 8.47
CA ASN A 156 -2.30 10.52 9.06
C ASN A 156 -2.38 9.42 7.98
N LEU A 157 -1.48 9.48 7.00
CA LEU A 157 -1.36 8.45 5.97
C LEU A 157 -0.38 7.36 6.43
N PHE A 158 -0.90 6.15 6.66
CA PHE A 158 -0.10 4.99 7.08
C PHE A 158 -0.10 3.91 6.00
N VAL A 159 1.07 3.30 5.79
CA VAL A 159 1.28 2.19 4.86
C VAL A 159 1.91 0.99 5.58
N PRO A 160 1.42 -0.26 5.34
CA PRO A 160 2.09 -1.45 5.81
C PRO A 160 3.49 -1.54 5.18
N SER A 161 4.52 -1.63 6.01
CA SER A 161 5.91 -1.61 5.58
C SER A 161 6.66 -2.78 6.19
N PHE A 162 7.54 -3.42 5.41
CA PHE A 162 8.38 -4.50 5.90
C PHE A 162 9.55 -3.96 6.72
N ASN A 163 9.71 -4.46 7.95
CA ASN A 163 10.86 -4.17 8.80
C ASN A 163 11.89 -5.30 8.66
N PRO A 164 13.07 -5.05 8.04
CA PRO A 164 14.07 -6.08 7.81
C PRO A 164 14.76 -6.59 9.08
N GLN A 165 14.64 -5.88 10.21
CA GLN A 165 15.21 -6.32 11.49
C GLN A 165 14.28 -7.30 12.21
N THR A 166 12.98 -7.04 12.20
CA THR A 166 11.97 -7.87 12.88
C THR A 166 11.36 -8.92 11.96
N LEU A 167 11.57 -8.79 10.64
CA LEU A 167 10.95 -9.57 9.57
C LEU A 167 9.41 -9.53 9.60
N LYS A 168 8.84 -8.46 10.16
CA LYS A 168 7.40 -8.25 10.30
C LYS A 168 6.92 -7.04 9.50
N ILE A 169 5.63 -7.05 9.17
CA ILE A 169 4.94 -5.90 8.61
C ILE A 169 4.53 -4.96 9.74
N GLU A 170 4.89 -3.68 9.62
CA GLU A 170 4.56 -2.63 10.56
C GLU A 170 3.99 -1.42 9.82
N ASN A 171 2.98 -0.76 10.41
CA ASN A 171 2.43 0.46 9.83
C ASN A 171 3.41 1.63 10.03
N LYS A 172 3.86 2.24 8.92
CA LYS A 172 4.71 3.44 8.93
C LYS A 172 3.96 4.62 8.33
N LYS A 173 4.22 5.80 8.88
CA LYS A 173 3.62 7.06 8.42
C LYS A 173 4.36 7.56 7.18
N ALA A 174 3.63 7.79 6.09
CA ALA A 174 4.17 8.47 4.93
C ALA A 174 4.23 9.98 5.20
N THR A 175 5.38 10.60 4.89
CA THR A 175 5.60 12.03 5.13
C THR A 175 5.61 12.86 3.85
N HIS A 176 5.93 12.24 2.71
CA HIS A 176 6.01 12.92 1.43
C HIS A 176 5.46 12.04 0.32
N LEU A 177 4.83 12.67 -0.67
CA LEU A 177 4.43 12.03 -1.92
C LEU A 177 5.26 12.62 -3.06
N TRP A 178 5.88 11.76 -3.87
CA TRP A 178 6.78 12.15 -4.96
C TRP A 178 6.16 11.80 -6.30
N LYS A 179 6.27 12.71 -7.27
CA LYS A 179 5.89 12.49 -8.67
C LYS A 179 7.07 12.88 -9.56
N LEU A 180 7.82 11.87 -10.00
CA LEU A 180 9.01 12.05 -10.83
C LEU A 180 8.72 11.77 -12.30
N LYS A 181 9.47 12.42 -13.21
CA LYS A 181 9.43 12.13 -14.64
C LYS A 181 10.55 11.16 -15.00
N LYS A 182 10.22 9.90 -15.25
CA LYS A 182 11.14 8.85 -15.72
C LYS A 182 10.48 8.06 -16.85
N GLU A 183 11.23 7.79 -17.92
CA GLU A 183 10.73 7.09 -19.10
C GLU A 183 11.03 5.59 -19.06
N GLU A 184 12.15 5.21 -18.46
CA GLU A 184 12.58 3.81 -18.37
C GLU A 184 12.00 3.15 -17.12
N LEU A 185 11.26 2.05 -17.32
CA LEU A 185 10.69 1.24 -16.26
C LEU A 185 10.93 -0.24 -16.55
N ILE A 186 11.23 -0.99 -15.50
CA ILE A 186 11.36 -2.45 -15.52
C ILE A 186 10.09 -3.05 -14.91
N GLU A 187 9.57 -4.11 -15.52
CA GLU A 187 8.45 -4.88 -15.00
C GLU A 187 8.97 -6.16 -14.35
N ILE A 188 8.88 -6.25 -13.02
CA ILE A 188 9.21 -7.46 -12.27
C ILE A 188 7.96 -8.33 -12.19
N LYS A 189 8.05 -9.61 -12.57
CA LYS A 189 6.94 -10.58 -12.53
C LYS A 189 7.33 -11.76 -11.66
N LEU A 190 6.48 -12.10 -10.69
CA LEU A 190 6.70 -13.25 -9.80
C LEU A 190 6.04 -14.52 -10.35
N ASN A 191 6.62 -15.67 -10.04
CA ASN A 191 6.15 -16.99 -10.48
C ASN A 191 5.10 -17.62 -9.53
N ASN A 192 4.65 -16.93 -8.48
CA ASN A 192 3.83 -17.48 -7.40
C ASN A 192 2.31 -17.59 -7.67
N GLY A 193 1.87 -17.50 -8.92
CA GLY A 193 0.46 -17.59 -9.29
C GLY A 193 -0.32 -16.29 -9.08
N ASN A 194 -1.01 -15.86 -10.14
CA ASN A 194 -1.83 -14.65 -10.31
C ASN A 194 -1.09 -13.30 -10.22
N ASP A 195 -0.67 -12.79 -11.39
CA ASP A 195 -0.52 -11.36 -11.73
C ASP A 195 0.29 -10.44 -10.79
N TYR A 196 1.13 -10.98 -9.90
CA TYR A 196 2.07 -10.18 -9.11
C TYR A 196 3.17 -9.61 -10.00
N SER A 197 2.85 -8.48 -10.60
CA SER A 197 3.75 -7.69 -11.41
C SER A 197 3.78 -6.25 -10.90
N ILE A 198 4.96 -5.65 -10.92
CA ILE A 198 5.11 -4.24 -10.58
C ILE A 198 6.07 -3.59 -11.57
N LYS A 199 5.67 -2.42 -12.07
CA LYS A 199 6.50 -1.58 -12.91
C LYS A 199 7.17 -0.52 -12.04
N VAL A 200 8.49 -0.49 -12.08
CA VAL A 200 9.32 0.35 -11.22
C VAL A 200 10.50 0.91 -12.00
N THR A 201 11.17 1.91 -11.46
CA THR A 201 12.44 2.38 -12.03
C THR A 201 13.58 1.38 -11.75
N PRO A 202 14.62 1.31 -12.60
CA PRO A 202 15.74 0.37 -12.45
C PRO A 202 16.37 0.37 -11.03
N GLU A 203 16.54 1.54 -10.44
CA GLU A 203 17.11 1.73 -9.11
C GLU A 203 16.19 1.36 -7.92
N HIS A 204 14.93 1.00 -8.16
CA HIS A 204 13.96 0.72 -7.10
C HIS A 204 14.37 -0.54 -6.31
N PRO A 205 14.53 -0.45 -4.97
CA PRO A 205 15.01 -1.58 -4.20
C PRO A 205 13.90 -2.60 -3.89
N PHE A 206 14.24 -3.88 -3.97
CA PHE A 206 13.44 -5.01 -3.50
C PHE A 206 14.16 -5.74 -2.38
N PHE A 207 13.40 -6.37 -1.48
CA PHE A 207 13.96 -7.28 -0.49
C PHE A 207 14.04 -8.68 -1.07
N VAL A 208 15.26 -9.22 -1.20
CA VAL A 208 15.56 -10.52 -1.79
C VAL A 208 16.24 -11.43 -0.76
N LEU A 209 15.86 -12.69 -0.73
CA LEU A 209 16.51 -13.72 0.08
C LEU A 209 17.70 -14.32 -0.68
N ARG A 210 18.93 -14.01 -0.24
CA ARG A 210 20.18 -14.62 -0.75
C ARG A 210 20.98 -15.18 0.42
N ASN A 211 21.49 -16.41 0.28
CA ASN A 211 22.31 -17.07 1.31
C ASN A 211 21.64 -17.10 2.71
N GLY A 212 20.32 -17.24 2.76
CA GLY A 212 19.56 -17.25 4.02
C GLY A 212 19.37 -15.88 4.69
N GLN A 213 19.76 -14.79 4.04
CA GLN A 213 19.60 -13.43 4.55
C GLN A 213 18.75 -12.57 3.61
N VAL A 214 17.92 -11.71 4.18
CA VAL A 214 17.13 -10.73 3.43
C VAL A 214 18.00 -9.49 3.17
N THR A 215 18.20 -9.16 1.90
CA THR A 215 19.03 -8.03 1.46
C THR A 215 18.25 -7.14 0.49
N GLN A 216 18.63 -5.86 0.38
CA GLN A 216 18.03 -4.96 -0.60
C GLN A 216 18.84 -4.97 -1.90
N ILE A 217 18.15 -5.21 -3.02
CA ILE A 217 18.74 -5.30 -4.36
C ILE A 217 17.94 -4.41 -5.30
N ARG A 218 18.60 -3.75 -6.26
CA ARG A 218 17.91 -2.91 -7.25
C ARG A 218 17.11 -3.76 -8.24
N ALA A 219 16.06 -3.18 -8.82
CA ALA A 219 15.20 -3.86 -9.78
C ALA A 219 15.97 -4.40 -11.00
N ASP A 220 16.98 -3.66 -11.48
CA ASP A 220 17.82 -4.06 -12.62
C ASP A 220 18.89 -5.11 -12.30
N GLU A 221 19.10 -5.44 -11.02
CA GLU A 221 20.04 -6.45 -10.55
C GLU A 221 19.37 -7.77 -10.14
N ILE A 222 18.04 -7.85 -10.23
CA ILE A 222 17.24 -9.04 -9.90
C ILE A 222 17.35 -10.05 -11.05
N THR A 223 17.54 -11.33 -10.70
CA THR A 223 17.56 -12.44 -11.65
C THR A 223 16.37 -13.39 -11.44
N GLU A 224 16.16 -14.34 -12.36
CA GLU A 224 15.07 -15.33 -12.26
C GLU A 224 15.23 -16.30 -11.08
N ASP A 225 16.45 -16.43 -10.54
CA ASP A 225 16.77 -17.28 -9.38
C ASP A 225 16.51 -16.58 -8.03
N ASP A 226 16.19 -15.28 -8.04
CA ASP A 226 16.00 -14.50 -6.83
C ASP A 226 14.62 -14.71 -6.20
N PHE A 227 14.62 -14.95 -4.89
CA PHE A 227 13.39 -15.01 -4.09
C PHE A 227 13.05 -13.63 -3.54
N ILE A 228 12.08 -12.97 -4.14
CA ILE A 228 11.57 -11.67 -3.67
C ILE A 228 10.64 -11.87 -2.48
N SER A 229 10.84 -11.05 -1.45
CA SER A 229 10.02 -11.05 -0.24
C SER A 229 8.63 -10.48 -0.54
N VAL A 230 7.60 -11.27 -0.28
CA VAL A 230 6.20 -10.86 -0.34
C VAL A 230 5.55 -11.02 1.04
N PRO A 231 4.63 -10.14 1.44
CA PRO A 231 3.94 -10.30 2.71
C PRO A 231 3.07 -11.57 2.68
N ASN A 232 3.22 -12.43 3.68
CA ASN A 232 2.34 -13.59 3.87
C ASN A 232 0.95 -13.15 4.35
N GLU A 233 0.91 -12.16 5.25
CA GLU A 233 -0.31 -11.59 5.80
C GLU A 233 -0.11 -10.07 5.99
N ILE A 234 -1.19 -9.30 5.80
CA ILE A 234 -1.23 -7.88 6.11
C ILE A 234 -2.36 -7.66 7.10
N GLU A 235 -2.00 -7.33 8.34
CA GLU A 235 -2.98 -7.05 9.38
C GLU A 235 -3.62 -5.67 9.15
N VAL A 236 -4.93 -5.66 8.88
CA VAL A 236 -5.73 -4.43 8.79
C VAL A 236 -6.48 -4.26 10.10
N LYS A 237 -6.30 -3.11 10.77
CA LYS A 237 -7.11 -2.77 11.95
C LYS A 237 -8.54 -2.48 11.51
N GLY A 238 -9.38 -3.51 11.54
CA GLY A 238 -10.78 -3.43 11.17
C GLY A 238 -11.54 -2.39 12.01
N LYS A 239 -12.48 -1.70 11.38
CA LYS A 239 -13.33 -0.68 12.02
C LYS A 239 -14.80 -1.02 11.84
N SER A 240 -15.64 -0.54 12.75
CA SER A 240 -17.08 -0.53 12.50
C SER A 240 -17.39 0.40 11.33
N ILE A 241 -17.87 -0.15 10.23
CA ILE A 241 -18.17 0.61 9.02
C ILE A 241 -19.59 1.13 9.09
N ASN A 242 -19.73 2.43 9.29
CA ASN A 242 -21.00 3.12 9.18
C ASN A 242 -21.30 3.45 7.71
N LEU A 243 -22.47 3.04 7.23
CA LEU A 243 -22.91 3.20 5.84
C LEU A 243 -23.70 4.50 5.63
N PHE A 244 -24.06 5.22 6.69
CA PHE A 244 -24.92 6.40 6.65
C PHE A 244 -24.45 7.45 5.64
N ASP A 245 -23.17 7.83 5.69
CA ASP A 245 -22.63 8.87 4.81
C ASP A 245 -22.69 8.46 3.32
N LYS A 246 -22.60 7.16 3.02
CA LYS A 246 -22.74 6.65 1.65
C LYS A 246 -24.20 6.62 1.21
N ILE A 247 -25.09 6.11 2.07
CA ILE A 247 -26.52 5.99 1.76
C ILE A 247 -27.16 7.39 1.64
N LYS A 248 -26.69 8.38 2.41
CA LYS A 248 -27.15 9.77 2.37
C LYS A 248 -26.97 10.44 1.00
N ASN A 249 -26.09 9.91 0.16
CA ASN A 249 -25.86 10.40 -1.21
C ASN A 249 -26.76 9.72 -2.26
N LEU A 250 -27.69 8.87 -1.85
CA LEU A 250 -28.65 8.22 -2.73
C LEU A 250 -30.03 8.91 -2.64
N ASP A 251 -30.81 8.84 -3.72
CA ASP A 251 -32.18 9.39 -3.76
C ASP A 251 -33.18 8.47 -3.04
N LEU A 252 -33.11 8.50 -1.70
CA LEU A 252 -33.86 7.63 -0.81
C LEU A 252 -34.68 8.44 0.20
N TYR A 253 -35.76 7.85 0.67
CA TYR A 253 -36.58 8.33 1.78
C TYR A 253 -36.42 7.43 2.99
N VAL A 254 -36.41 8.05 4.16
CA VAL A 254 -36.47 7.38 5.46
C VAL A 254 -37.85 7.59 6.06
N TYR A 255 -38.36 6.55 6.71
CA TYR A 255 -39.65 6.56 7.40
C TYR A 255 -39.41 6.61 8.91
N LEU A 256 -39.69 7.77 9.49
CA LEU A 256 -39.62 8.05 10.92
C LEU A 256 -41.02 8.32 11.47
N THR A 257 -41.12 8.57 12.77
CA THR A 257 -42.35 9.16 13.32
C THR A 257 -42.51 10.60 12.82
N PRO A 258 -43.74 11.12 12.66
CA PRO A 258 -43.98 12.52 12.29
C PRO A 258 -43.29 13.53 13.21
N LYS A 259 -43.13 13.19 14.50
CA LYS A 259 -42.43 14.02 15.48
C LYS A 259 -40.93 14.10 15.15
N GLU A 260 -40.28 12.96 14.98
CA GLU A 260 -38.85 12.90 14.65
C GLU A 260 -38.53 13.55 13.30
N ALA A 261 -39.40 13.37 12.30
CA ALA A 261 -39.22 14.01 11.00
C ALA A 261 -39.26 15.53 11.11
N LYS A 262 -40.20 16.09 11.91
CA LYS A 262 -40.24 17.54 12.18
C LYS A 262 -39.01 18.02 12.93
N GLU A 263 -38.57 17.29 13.95
CA GLU A 263 -37.35 17.60 14.71
C GLU A 263 -36.11 17.64 13.80
N CYS A 264 -35.95 16.67 12.88
CA CYS A 264 -34.85 16.67 11.91
C CYS A 264 -34.82 17.94 11.05
N ILE A 265 -35.99 18.43 10.61
CA ILE A 265 -36.05 19.67 9.84
C ILE A 265 -35.70 20.87 10.71
N LEU A 266 -36.36 21.00 11.87
CA LEU A 266 -36.24 22.17 12.76
C LEU A 266 -34.85 22.37 13.35
N LYS A 267 -34.04 21.31 13.44
CA LYS A 267 -32.65 21.41 13.88
C LYS A 267 -31.76 22.19 12.92
N LYS A 268 -31.99 22.07 11.61
CA LYS A 268 -31.14 22.66 10.57
C LYS A 268 -31.81 23.84 9.85
N TYR A 269 -33.14 23.85 9.77
CA TYR A 269 -33.90 24.85 9.02
C TYR A 269 -35.07 25.36 9.84
N ASN A 270 -35.34 26.67 9.74
CA ASN A 270 -36.48 27.27 10.42
C ASN A 270 -37.77 27.07 9.64
N ARG A 271 -37.68 26.89 8.31
CA ARG A 271 -38.83 26.73 7.41
C ARG A 271 -38.67 25.51 6.51
N LEU A 272 -39.79 24.84 6.21
CA LEU A 272 -39.82 23.73 5.24
C LEU A 272 -39.40 24.15 3.84
N LYS A 273 -39.59 25.42 3.47
CA LYS A 273 -39.18 25.97 2.18
C LYS A 273 -37.65 25.98 2.03
N GLU A 274 -36.94 26.40 3.07
CA GLU A 274 -35.46 26.40 3.10
C GLU A 274 -34.92 24.98 2.97
N ALA A 275 -35.49 24.03 3.72
CA ALA A 275 -35.12 22.62 3.65
C ALA A 275 -35.36 22.01 2.27
N HIS A 276 -36.40 22.45 1.55
CA HIS A 276 -36.71 22.00 0.19
C HIS A 276 -35.78 22.58 -0.86
N GLU A 277 -35.40 23.86 -0.72
CA GLU A 277 -34.50 24.54 -1.64
C GLU A 277 -33.09 23.93 -1.61
N ASP A 278 -32.63 23.49 -0.43
CA ASP A 278 -31.32 22.86 -0.17
C ASP A 278 -31.25 21.36 -0.55
N LEU A 279 -32.33 20.76 -1.06
CA LEU A 279 -32.33 19.35 -1.50
C LEU A 279 -31.43 19.17 -2.73
N LYS A 280 -30.54 18.17 -2.70
CA LYS A 280 -29.75 17.75 -3.88
C LYS A 280 -30.66 17.09 -4.89
N PHE A 281 -31.60 16.26 -4.43
CA PHE A 281 -32.57 15.59 -5.29
C PHE A 281 -33.87 16.38 -5.34
N LYS A 282 -34.08 17.13 -6.44
CA LYS A 282 -35.26 17.99 -6.57
C LYS A 282 -36.56 17.19 -6.44
N LYS A 283 -37.41 17.63 -5.51
CA LYS A 283 -38.75 17.07 -5.26
C LYS A 283 -39.83 18.12 -5.51
N ASN A 284 -41.06 17.67 -5.76
CA ASN A 284 -42.21 18.57 -5.76
C ASN A 284 -42.45 19.12 -4.33
N TYR A 285 -42.59 20.45 -4.20
CA TYR A 285 -42.72 21.09 -2.89
C TYR A 285 -43.97 20.65 -2.10
N ILE A 286 -45.12 20.56 -2.78
CA ILE A 286 -46.39 20.16 -2.15
C ILE A 286 -46.25 18.72 -1.63
N GLN A 287 -45.74 17.80 -2.46
CA GLN A 287 -45.52 16.41 -2.04
C GLN A 287 -44.51 16.32 -0.89
N PHE A 288 -43.42 17.09 -0.95
CA PHE A 288 -42.42 17.15 0.12
C PHE A 288 -43.04 17.54 1.46
N THR A 289 -43.83 18.62 1.51
CA THR A 289 -44.47 19.04 2.77
C THR A 289 -45.44 18.00 3.33
N GLN A 290 -46.18 17.29 2.46
CA GLN A 290 -47.06 16.19 2.87
C GLN A 290 -46.27 14.98 3.37
N ASP A 291 -45.18 14.64 2.70
CA ASP A 291 -44.29 13.53 3.08
C ASP A 291 -43.71 13.76 4.48
N ILE A 292 -43.20 14.97 4.76
CA ILE A 292 -42.66 15.31 6.09
C ILE A 292 -43.74 15.19 7.18
N LYS A 293 -44.97 15.65 6.91
CA LYS A 293 -46.09 15.48 7.86
C LYS A 293 -46.41 14.02 8.17
N LYS A 294 -46.17 13.12 7.22
CA LYS A 294 -46.36 11.67 7.36
C LYS A 294 -45.12 10.95 7.93
N GLY A 295 -44.07 11.67 8.30
CA GLY A 295 -42.83 11.09 8.80
C GLY A 295 -41.89 10.55 7.70
N LYS A 296 -42.18 10.84 6.43
CA LYS A 296 -41.37 10.45 5.28
C LYS A 296 -40.43 11.60 4.92
N ILE A 297 -39.13 11.39 5.11
CA ILE A 297 -38.10 12.43 4.95
C ILE A 297 -37.04 11.99 3.93
N PRO A 298 -36.61 12.84 2.99
CA PRO A 298 -35.43 12.57 2.18
C PRO A 298 -34.21 12.28 3.05
N ILE A 299 -33.45 11.23 2.76
CA ILE A 299 -32.32 10.80 3.61
C ILE A 299 -31.24 11.89 3.74
N GLU A 300 -31.11 12.77 2.75
CA GLU A 300 -30.17 13.89 2.78
C GLU A 300 -30.44 14.91 3.90
N LEU A 301 -31.68 14.96 4.40
CA LEU A 301 -32.09 15.78 5.54
C LEU A 301 -31.95 15.05 6.88
N LEU A 302 -31.65 13.76 6.87
CA LEU A 302 -31.40 13.01 8.08
C LEU A 302 -30.03 13.40 8.64
N GLU A 303 -29.99 13.69 9.94
CA GLU A 303 -28.74 13.83 10.69
C GLU A 303 -28.22 12.48 11.15
N LYS A 304 -26.92 12.41 11.43
CA LYS A 304 -26.30 11.20 11.96
C LYS A 304 -26.96 10.87 13.31
N ARG A 305 -27.62 9.72 13.38
CA ARG A 305 -28.24 9.17 14.59
C ARG A 305 -27.59 7.84 14.91
N GLU A 306 -27.52 7.50 16.20
CA GLU A 306 -27.17 6.16 16.66
C GLU A 306 -28.37 5.22 16.50
N LEU A 307 -28.71 4.93 15.24
CA LEU A 307 -29.71 3.94 14.89
C LEU A 307 -28.99 2.71 14.33
N ASN A 308 -29.44 1.52 14.74
CA ASN A 308 -28.91 0.27 14.20
C ASN A 308 -29.51 -0.04 12.82
N PHE A 309 -30.80 0.26 12.64
CA PHE A 309 -31.55 0.04 11.40
C PHE A 309 -32.31 1.29 10.98
N LEU A 310 -32.47 1.46 9.67
CA LEU A 310 -33.35 2.46 9.07
C LEU A 310 -34.44 1.81 8.23
N ARG A 311 -35.64 2.38 8.30
CA ARG A 311 -36.73 2.06 7.38
C ARG A 311 -36.61 2.96 6.15
N ILE A 312 -36.26 2.38 5.01
CA ILE A 312 -35.87 3.12 3.81
C ILE A 312 -36.71 2.71 2.60
N LYS A 313 -36.92 3.65 1.69
CA LYS A 313 -37.59 3.44 0.41
C LYS A 313 -37.02 4.35 -0.68
N GLY A 314 -36.77 3.80 -1.86
CA GLY A 314 -36.42 4.58 -3.05
C GLY A 314 -37.61 5.37 -3.58
N TYR A 315 -37.33 6.50 -4.24
CA TYR A 315 -38.37 7.42 -4.74
C TYR A 315 -39.46 6.74 -5.58
N ASN A 316 -39.07 5.80 -6.45
CA ASN A 316 -39.96 5.09 -7.40
C ASN A 316 -40.27 3.64 -6.99
N ASP A 317 -40.08 3.28 -5.72
CA ASP A 317 -40.37 1.93 -5.23
C ASP A 317 -41.75 1.86 -4.56
N LYS A 318 -42.25 0.64 -4.33
CA LYS A 318 -43.51 0.39 -3.60
C LYS A 318 -43.25 -0.04 -2.16
N THR A 319 -42.22 -0.85 -1.94
CA THR A 319 -41.92 -1.48 -0.65
C THR A 319 -40.97 -0.62 0.19
N VAL A 320 -41.24 -0.57 1.50
CA VAL A 320 -40.30 -0.03 2.50
C VAL A 320 -39.51 -1.20 3.03
N ILE A 321 -38.19 -1.08 3.08
CA ILE A 321 -37.29 -2.12 3.60
C ILE A 321 -36.62 -1.65 4.88
N SER A 322 -36.16 -2.60 5.69
CA SER A 322 -35.18 -2.32 6.74
C SER A 322 -33.78 -2.28 6.13
N LEU A 323 -32.83 -1.59 6.76
CA LEU A 323 -31.43 -1.61 6.37
C LEU A 323 -30.55 -1.36 7.59
N PRO A 324 -29.56 -2.22 7.89
CA PRO A 324 -28.58 -1.93 8.93
C PRO A 324 -27.71 -0.74 8.51
N LEU A 325 -27.49 0.19 9.44
CA LEU A 325 -26.63 1.35 9.23
C LEU A 325 -25.15 1.04 9.37
N PHE A 326 -24.82 -0.09 9.99
CA PHE A 326 -23.47 -0.59 10.12
C PHE A 326 -23.31 -1.90 9.34
N LEU A 327 -22.11 -2.13 8.83
CA LEU A 327 -21.78 -3.39 8.17
C LEU A 327 -21.56 -4.47 9.23
N ILE A 328 -22.64 -5.16 9.59
CA ILE A 328 -22.66 -6.32 10.50
C ILE A 328 -22.35 -7.62 9.75
N SER A 329 -21.99 -8.67 10.49
CA SER A 329 -21.61 -9.99 9.99
C SER A 329 -22.64 -10.57 9.02
N GLU A 330 -23.92 -10.52 9.36
CA GLU A 330 -25.03 -11.01 8.53
C GLU A 330 -25.16 -10.25 7.22
N PHE A 331 -24.90 -8.93 7.23
CA PHE A 331 -24.96 -8.13 6.02
C PHE A 331 -23.77 -8.42 5.11
N ALA A 332 -22.59 -8.60 5.70
CA ALA A 332 -21.39 -9.00 4.98
C ALA A 332 -21.57 -10.38 4.32
N GLU A 333 -22.14 -11.36 5.04
CA GLU A 333 -22.51 -12.69 4.52
C GLU A 333 -23.45 -12.58 3.31
N PHE A 334 -24.52 -11.78 3.44
CA PHE A 334 -25.45 -11.58 2.33
C PHE A 334 -24.78 -10.95 1.11
N ILE A 335 -23.87 -9.97 1.30
CA ILE A 335 -23.09 -9.39 0.20
C ILE A 335 -22.19 -10.46 -0.45
N GLY A 336 -21.61 -11.36 0.35
CA GLY A 336 -20.84 -12.52 -0.12
C GLY A 336 -21.63 -13.38 -1.11
N TYR A 337 -22.85 -13.80 -0.72
CA TYR A 337 -23.73 -14.54 -1.63
C TYR A 337 -24.09 -13.77 -2.90
N VAL A 338 -24.32 -12.46 -2.80
CA VAL A 338 -24.60 -11.62 -3.98
C VAL A 338 -23.38 -11.53 -4.90
N ILE A 339 -22.16 -11.47 -4.36
CA ILE A 339 -20.92 -11.40 -5.13
C ILE A 339 -20.57 -12.75 -5.77
N GLY A 340 -20.75 -13.86 -5.06
CA GLY A 340 -20.58 -15.22 -5.60
C GLY A 340 -21.60 -15.52 -6.68
N ASP A 341 -22.83 -15.86 -6.28
CA ASP A 341 -23.86 -16.42 -7.18
C ASP A 341 -25.02 -15.47 -7.50
N GLY A 342 -24.92 -14.21 -7.07
CA GLY A 342 -25.94 -13.20 -7.32
C GLY A 342 -26.02 -12.68 -8.77
N TYR A 343 -27.19 -12.15 -9.14
CA TYR A 343 -27.45 -11.35 -10.33
C TYR A 343 -28.27 -10.13 -9.91
N ILE A 344 -27.82 -8.94 -10.30
CA ILE A 344 -28.51 -7.69 -9.98
C ILE A 344 -29.20 -7.19 -11.26
N ASN A 345 -30.53 -7.08 -11.18
CA ASN A 345 -31.35 -6.40 -12.18
C ASN A 345 -31.72 -5.01 -11.64
N LYS A 346 -32.28 -4.13 -12.49
CA LYS A 346 -32.77 -2.80 -12.10
C LYS A 346 -33.86 -2.86 -11.01
N GLY A 347 -34.58 -3.97 -10.88
CA GLY A 347 -35.71 -4.12 -9.97
C GLY A 347 -35.56 -5.15 -8.86
N TYR A 348 -34.54 -6.01 -8.92
CA TYR A 348 -34.38 -7.11 -7.98
C TYR A 348 -32.94 -7.57 -7.89
N ILE A 349 -32.63 -8.21 -6.78
CA ILE A 349 -31.42 -9.02 -6.60
C ILE A 349 -31.85 -10.48 -6.59
N GLU A 350 -31.18 -11.32 -7.37
CA GLU A 350 -31.42 -12.74 -7.46
C GLU A 350 -30.17 -13.50 -7.08
N ILE A 351 -30.28 -14.56 -6.28
CA ILE A 351 -29.16 -15.45 -5.94
C ILE A 351 -29.56 -16.86 -6.36
N THR A 352 -28.66 -17.54 -7.06
CA THR A 352 -28.94 -18.86 -7.62
C THR A 352 -28.11 -19.91 -6.90
N THR A 353 -28.74 -20.98 -6.38
CA THR A 353 -28.02 -22.05 -5.69
C THR A 353 -28.77 -23.37 -5.73
N GLU A 354 -28.04 -24.47 -5.59
CA GLU A 354 -28.61 -25.82 -5.45
C GLU A 354 -28.70 -26.27 -3.98
N ASN A 355 -28.02 -25.58 -3.07
CA ASN A 355 -27.90 -25.99 -1.67
C ASN A 355 -29.10 -25.52 -0.82
N PRO A 356 -29.92 -26.44 -0.25
CA PRO A 356 -31.07 -26.08 0.57
C PRO A 356 -30.76 -25.23 1.82
N GLU A 357 -29.61 -25.45 2.45
CA GLU A 357 -29.20 -24.69 3.64
C GLU A 357 -28.89 -23.23 3.29
N ILE A 358 -28.22 -23.02 2.15
CA ILE A 358 -27.96 -21.66 1.62
C ILE A 358 -29.28 -20.97 1.28
N ILE A 359 -30.25 -21.67 0.68
CA ILE A 359 -31.59 -21.13 0.41
C ILE A 359 -32.24 -20.66 1.71
N LYS A 360 -32.25 -21.52 2.74
CA LYS A 360 -32.84 -21.21 4.05
C LYS A 360 -32.16 -20.00 4.70
N ARG A 361 -30.82 -19.95 4.63
CA ARG A 361 -30.01 -18.86 5.17
C ARG A 361 -30.28 -17.53 4.47
N ILE A 362 -30.33 -17.52 3.12
CA ILE A 362 -30.66 -16.30 2.36
C ILE A 362 -32.06 -15.79 2.70
N ILE A 363 -33.04 -16.68 2.91
CA ILE A 363 -34.40 -16.28 3.34
C ILE A 363 -34.36 -15.62 4.73
N GLU A 364 -33.63 -16.22 5.67
CA GLU A 364 -33.45 -15.68 7.02
C GLU A 364 -32.80 -14.30 6.98
N LEU A 365 -31.65 -14.17 6.31
CA LEU A 365 -30.93 -12.91 6.12
C LEU A 365 -31.82 -11.84 5.45
N SER A 366 -32.61 -12.22 4.43
CA SER A 366 -33.53 -11.31 3.74
C SER A 366 -34.58 -10.72 4.69
N LYS A 367 -35.06 -11.51 5.65
CA LYS A 367 -36.03 -11.08 6.67
C LYS A 367 -35.36 -10.21 7.73
N ILE A 368 -34.23 -10.65 8.29
CA ILE A 368 -33.52 -9.94 9.37
C ILE A 368 -33.00 -8.59 8.88
N LEU A 369 -32.31 -8.57 7.74
CA LEU A 369 -31.63 -7.38 7.24
C LEU A 369 -32.61 -6.40 6.60
N PHE A 370 -33.53 -6.90 5.78
CA PHE A 370 -34.32 -6.07 4.87
C PHE A 370 -35.82 -6.10 5.15
N ASN A 371 -36.29 -6.96 6.05
CA ASN A 371 -37.71 -7.24 6.25
C ASN A 371 -38.42 -7.61 4.93
N LEU A 372 -37.74 -8.40 4.10
CA LEU A 372 -38.23 -8.87 2.81
C LEU A 372 -38.41 -10.39 2.81
N ILE A 373 -39.46 -10.84 2.12
CA ILE A 373 -39.67 -12.27 1.83
C ILE A 373 -39.28 -12.48 0.36
N PRO A 374 -38.21 -13.24 0.08
CA PRO A 374 -37.80 -13.50 -1.30
C PRO A 374 -38.78 -14.44 -1.99
N THR A 375 -38.92 -14.29 -3.30
CA THR A 375 -39.62 -15.25 -4.16
C THR A 375 -38.65 -16.36 -4.54
N ILE A 376 -39.06 -17.62 -4.42
CA ILE A 376 -38.22 -18.77 -4.75
C ILE A 376 -38.84 -19.45 -5.96
N THR A 377 -38.06 -19.60 -7.03
CA THR A 377 -38.46 -20.28 -8.24
C THR A 377 -37.46 -21.35 -8.60
N LYS A 378 -37.95 -22.55 -8.89
CA LYS A 378 -37.10 -23.65 -9.39
C LYS A 378 -36.84 -23.45 -10.87
N ASP A 379 -35.58 -23.57 -11.29
CA ASP A 379 -35.25 -23.51 -12.71
C ASP A 379 -35.84 -24.73 -13.43
N LYS A 380 -36.48 -24.50 -14.57
CA LYS A 380 -37.15 -25.55 -15.36
C LYS A 380 -36.16 -26.44 -16.13
N ARG A 381 -34.92 -25.97 -16.35
CA ARG A 381 -33.91 -26.65 -17.17
C ARG A 381 -33.02 -27.61 -16.38
N THR A 382 -32.96 -27.46 -15.07
CA THR A 382 -32.05 -28.20 -14.18
C THR A 382 -32.82 -28.80 -13.00
N LYS A 383 -32.45 -30.00 -12.55
CA LYS A 383 -33.24 -30.72 -11.53
C LYS A 383 -33.24 -30.06 -10.15
N ASN A 384 -32.18 -29.34 -9.75
CA ASN A 384 -31.97 -28.91 -8.35
C ASN A 384 -31.61 -27.42 -8.17
N LEU A 385 -31.66 -26.60 -9.22
CA LEU A 385 -31.29 -25.18 -9.15
C LEU A 385 -32.48 -24.32 -8.73
N TYR A 386 -32.27 -23.46 -7.73
CA TYR A 386 -33.27 -22.51 -7.24
C TYR A 386 -32.78 -21.08 -7.41
N GLN A 387 -33.69 -20.21 -7.85
CA GLN A 387 -33.51 -18.77 -7.95
C GLN A 387 -34.25 -18.09 -6.80
N ILE A 388 -33.52 -17.37 -5.97
CA ILE A 388 -34.04 -16.67 -4.79
C ILE A 388 -34.03 -15.17 -5.11
N ARG A 389 -35.20 -14.57 -5.31
CA ARG A 389 -35.35 -13.21 -5.82
C ARG A 389 -35.91 -12.25 -4.77
N LEU A 390 -35.15 -11.21 -4.45
CA LEU A 390 -35.57 -10.07 -3.65
C LEU A 390 -36.02 -8.92 -4.55
N ASN A 391 -37.34 -8.73 -4.67
CA ASN A 391 -37.94 -7.68 -5.50
C ASN A 391 -37.94 -6.33 -4.76
N SER A 392 -36.85 -5.58 -4.87
CA SER A 392 -36.71 -4.24 -4.29
C SER A 392 -35.76 -3.38 -5.11
N ARG A 393 -36.27 -2.30 -5.71
CA ARG A 393 -35.46 -1.28 -6.40
C ARG A 393 -34.60 -0.51 -5.40
N THR A 394 -35.14 -0.30 -4.21
CA THR A 394 -34.46 0.35 -3.09
C THR A 394 -33.20 -0.42 -2.72
N LEU A 395 -33.30 -1.75 -2.60
CA LEU A 395 -32.16 -2.60 -2.26
C LEU A 395 -31.10 -2.55 -3.37
N VAL A 396 -31.51 -2.62 -4.64
CA VAL A 396 -30.61 -2.45 -5.79
C VAL A 396 -29.87 -1.11 -5.75
N GLU A 397 -30.57 -0.02 -5.40
CA GLU A 397 -29.97 1.31 -5.29
C GLU A 397 -28.92 1.38 -4.17
N ILE A 398 -29.22 0.77 -3.01
CA ILE A 398 -28.30 0.69 -1.88
C ILE A 398 -27.05 -0.12 -2.25
N PHE A 399 -27.18 -1.22 -3.00
CA PHE A 399 -26.05 -2.06 -3.38
C PHE A 399 -25.01 -1.33 -4.26
N LYS A 400 -25.38 -0.22 -4.90
CA LYS A 400 -24.44 0.65 -5.60
C LYS A 400 -23.34 1.21 -4.69
N ILE A 401 -23.59 1.37 -3.38
CA ILE A 401 -22.54 1.83 -2.45
C ILE A 401 -21.37 0.84 -2.36
N PHE A 402 -21.60 -0.43 -2.67
CA PHE A 402 -20.61 -1.50 -2.73
C PHE A 402 -20.05 -1.72 -4.14
N ASN A 403 -20.31 -0.80 -5.08
CA ASN A 403 -20.01 -0.92 -6.51
C ASN A 403 -20.69 -2.12 -7.20
N LEU A 404 -21.77 -2.63 -6.62
CA LEU A 404 -22.58 -3.71 -7.18
C LEU A 404 -23.75 -3.09 -7.94
N THR A 405 -23.65 -3.04 -9.27
CA THR A 405 -24.62 -2.37 -10.15
C THR A 405 -25.35 -3.37 -11.05
N PRO A 406 -26.56 -3.03 -11.55
CA PRO A 406 -27.29 -3.92 -12.44
C PRO A 406 -26.54 -4.26 -13.73
N GLY A 407 -26.58 -5.53 -14.14
CA GLY A 407 -25.96 -6.00 -15.37
C GLY A 407 -25.15 -7.28 -15.19
N ARG A 408 -24.38 -7.66 -16.22
CA ARG A 408 -23.47 -8.79 -16.13
C ARG A 408 -22.32 -8.44 -15.18
N LYS A 409 -22.06 -9.31 -14.20
CA LYS A 409 -20.85 -9.26 -13.40
C LYS A 409 -19.65 -9.28 -14.36
N GLY A 410 -18.88 -8.20 -14.38
CA GLY A 410 -17.72 -8.09 -15.26
C GLY A 410 -16.52 -8.88 -14.73
N LYS A 411 -15.51 -9.09 -15.58
CA LYS A 411 -14.18 -9.64 -15.18
C LYS A 411 -13.45 -8.79 -14.11
N LYS A 412 -13.98 -7.63 -13.74
CA LYS A 412 -13.41 -6.66 -12.79
C LYS A 412 -14.16 -6.59 -11.46
N LEU A 413 -14.88 -7.65 -11.09
CA LEU A 413 -15.53 -7.72 -9.78
C LEU A 413 -14.46 -7.66 -8.69
N GLN A 414 -14.60 -6.73 -7.73
CA GLN A 414 -13.67 -6.54 -6.63
C GLN A 414 -14.44 -6.66 -5.32
N VAL A 415 -13.76 -7.15 -4.28
CA VAL A 415 -14.30 -7.13 -2.92
C VAL A 415 -14.58 -5.67 -2.54
N PRO A 416 -15.78 -5.34 -2.04
CA PRO A 416 -16.10 -3.98 -1.68
C PRO A 416 -15.15 -3.46 -0.60
N LYS A 417 -14.62 -2.25 -0.79
CA LYS A 417 -13.73 -1.58 0.17
C LYS A 417 -14.26 -1.59 1.61
N GLN A 418 -15.58 -1.46 1.78
CA GLN A 418 -16.23 -1.54 3.08
C GLN A 418 -15.99 -2.88 3.79
N ILE A 419 -15.98 -3.99 3.05
CA ILE A 419 -15.71 -5.31 3.62
C ILE A 419 -14.24 -5.37 4.04
N ILE A 420 -13.31 -4.95 3.17
CA ILE A 420 -11.87 -5.01 3.45
C ILE A 420 -11.49 -4.19 4.69
N CYS A 421 -12.12 -3.02 4.88
CA CYS A 421 -11.88 -2.16 6.04
C CYS A 421 -12.66 -2.56 7.31
N SER A 422 -13.54 -3.57 7.23
CA SER A 422 -14.41 -3.97 8.35
C SER A 422 -13.68 -4.84 9.37
N ASN A 423 -14.37 -5.20 10.45
CA ASN A 423 -13.81 -6.09 11.46
C ASN A 423 -13.63 -7.52 10.91
N ASN A 424 -12.77 -8.30 11.55
CA ASN A 424 -12.45 -9.66 11.10
C ASN A 424 -13.67 -10.57 11.04
N GLU A 425 -14.67 -10.33 11.88
CA GLU A 425 -15.90 -11.11 11.89
C GLU A 425 -16.71 -10.90 10.60
N ALA A 426 -16.95 -9.65 10.21
CA ALA A 426 -17.64 -9.31 8.97
C ALA A 426 -16.85 -9.79 7.73
N VAL A 427 -15.52 -9.69 7.75
CA VAL A 427 -14.67 -10.24 6.67
C VAL A 427 -14.84 -11.76 6.59
N ARG A 428 -14.80 -12.48 7.73
CA ARG A 428 -14.99 -13.94 7.75
C ARG A 428 -16.38 -14.37 7.31
N SER A 429 -17.41 -13.63 7.69
CA SER A 429 -18.78 -13.92 7.26
C SER A 429 -19.00 -13.64 5.77
N PHE A 430 -18.27 -12.68 5.20
CA PHE A 430 -18.33 -12.37 3.77
C PHE A 430 -17.71 -13.47 2.88
N ILE A 431 -16.61 -14.06 3.35
CA ILE A 431 -15.88 -15.15 2.66
C ILE A 431 -16.69 -16.44 2.78
#